data_AF-A0A8J4CCZ3-F1
#
_entry.id   AF-A0A8J4CCZ3-F1
#
_cell.length_a   1.000
_cell.length_b   1.000
_cell.length_c   1.000
_cell.angle_alpha   90.00
_cell.angle_beta   90.00
_cell.angle_gamma   90.00
#
_symmetry.space_group_name_H-M   'P 1'
#
loop_
_entity.id
_entity.type
_entity.pdbx_description
1 polymer ?
#
loop_
_entity_poly.entity_id
_entity_poly.type
_entity_poly.pdbx_seq_one_letter_code
_entity_poly.pdbx_strand_id
1 'polypeptide(L)'
;MPTLPNIAIEPIQLTSIALSLLLVFRTNASYSRWDEGRRSFGSITTVSRDIARQAFGWFRQDDADGRSRLGRWLVALGRVTMVHLREEHSMKEELRGVLQPQEVEAVTSAVHPPSFCLQMITWIIRTAGLPQELIIRMDENVSRLTDAVSACERILNTPIPLSYTRHTARFLMAWLVCLPFSLWSYCGLAMVTGRWGPGGGGLGGWGFICMSACMVHVCIRVV
;
A
#
# COMPACT_ATOMS: atom_id res chain seq x y z
N MET A 1 -35.12 -35.47 -17.08
CA MET A 1 -34.04 -34.47 -16.95
C MET A 1 -32.98 -35.07 -16.04
N PRO A 2 -31.67 -35.02 -16.36
CA PRO A 2 -30.65 -35.60 -15.49
C PRO A 2 -30.66 -34.86 -14.15
N THR A 3 -31.09 -35.53 -13.10
CA THR A 3 -31.06 -35.03 -11.74
C THR A 3 -29.64 -35.18 -11.22
N LEU A 4 -28.90 -34.08 -11.13
CA LEU A 4 -27.62 -34.06 -10.42
C LEU A 4 -27.83 -34.55 -8.98
N PRO A 5 -26.85 -35.24 -8.37
CA PRO A 5 -26.95 -35.68 -6.98
C PRO A 5 -27.18 -34.46 -6.08
N ASN A 6 -28.23 -34.54 -5.26
CA ASN A 6 -28.62 -33.47 -4.34
C ASN A 6 -27.58 -33.37 -3.22
N ILE A 7 -26.77 -32.32 -3.27
CA ILE A 7 -25.80 -32.01 -2.21
C ILE A 7 -26.54 -31.23 -1.13
N ALA A 8 -26.47 -31.68 0.13
CA ALA A 8 -27.12 -30.99 1.25
C ALA A 8 -26.62 -29.54 1.37
N ILE A 9 -27.52 -28.60 1.66
CA ILE A 9 -27.20 -27.17 1.86
C ILE A 9 -26.59 -26.89 3.25
N GLU A 10 -26.89 -27.74 4.23
CA GLU A 10 -26.48 -27.56 5.63
C GLU A 10 -24.98 -27.24 5.81
N PRO A 11 -24.03 -27.91 5.11
CA PRO A 11 -22.61 -27.59 5.24
C PRO A 11 -22.24 -26.18 4.75
N ILE A 12 -22.93 -25.65 3.73
CA ILE A 12 -22.66 -24.31 3.18
C ILE A 12 -23.18 -23.23 4.11
N GLN A 13 -24.34 -23.45 4.74
CA GLN A 13 -24.88 -22.55 5.75
C GLN A 13 -23.96 -22.47 6.97
N LEU A 14 -23.50 -23.60 7.49
CA LEU A 14 -22.57 -23.64 8.64
C LEU A 14 -21.22 -22.97 8.33
N THR A 15 -20.67 -23.23 7.15
CA THR A 15 -19.38 -22.66 6.73
C THR A 15 -19.46 -21.19 6.34
N SER A 16 -20.64 -20.65 6.03
CA SER A 16 -20.82 -19.24 5.62
C SER A 16 -20.42 -18.26 6.73
N ILE A 17 -20.77 -18.55 7.98
CA ILE A 17 -20.42 -17.71 9.14
C ILE A 17 -18.91 -17.71 9.34
N ALA A 18 -18.29 -18.90 9.31
CA ALA A 18 -16.84 -19.05 9.42
C ALA A 18 -16.09 -18.30 8.30
N LEU A 19 -16.58 -18.40 7.05
CA LEU A 19 -16.02 -17.67 5.91
C LEU A 19 -16.13 -16.17 6.10
N SER A 20 -17.30 -15.67 6.51
CA SER A 20 -17.52 -14.24 6.74
C SER A 20 -16.55 -13.68 7.79
N LEU A 21 -16.33 -14.42 8.88
CA LEU A 21 -15.44 -14.02 9.96
C LEU A 21 -13.96 -14.00 9.49
N LEU A 22 -13.53 -15.03 8.74
CA LEU A 22 -12.19 -15.08 8.16
C LEU A 22 -11.92 -13.92 7.20
N LEU A 23 -12.92 -13.55 6.38
CA LEU A 23 -12.81 -12.41 5.47
C LEU A 23 -12.71 -11.08 6.24
N VAL A 24 -13.49 -10.90 7.30
CA VAL A 24 -13.42 -9.69 8.14
C VAL A 24 -12.04 -9.56 8.80
N PHE A 25 -11.52 -10.63 9.40
CA PHE A 25 -10.19 -10.59 10.02
C PHE A 25 -9.09 -10.27 9.01
N ARG A 26 -9.19 -10.83 7.80
CA ARG A 26 -8.26 -10.51 6.71
C ARG A 26 -8.34 -9.05 6.29
N THR A 27 -9.55 -8.54 6.05
CA THR A 27 -9.75 -7.14 5.65
C THR A 27 -9.24 -6.19 6.72
N ASN A 28 -9.46 -6.49 8.00
CA ASN A 28 -8.94 -5.69 9.11
C ASN A 28 -7.41 -5.68 9.16
N ALA A 29 -6.76 -6.83 8.98
CA ALA A 29 -5.30 -6.90 8.94
C ALA A 29 -4.70 -6.11 7.74
N SER A 30 -5.31 -6.24 6.55
CA SER A 30 -4.92 -5.47 5.37
C SER A 30 -5.15 -3.97 5.57
N TYR A 31 -6.27 -3.57 6.16
CA TYR A 31 -6.59 -2.17 6.45
C TYR A 31 -5.61 -1.55 7.44
N SER A 32 -5.29 -2.26 8.54
CA SER A 32 -4.31 -1.80 9.53
C SER A 32 -2.96 -1.52 8.89
N ARG A 33 -2.49 -2.40 7.99
CA ARG A 33 -1.22 -2.22 7.28
C ARG A 33 -1.26 -1.02 6.32
N TRP A 34 -2.36 -0.84 5.59
CA TRP A 34 -2.56 0.31 4.71
C TRP A 34 -2.57 1.63 5.49
N ASP A 35 -3.27 1.67 6.63
CA ASP A 35 -3.36 2.85 7.48
C ASP A 35 -2.01 3.17 8.15
N GLU A 36 -1.26 2.18 8.64
CA GLU A 36 0.09 2.39 9.16
C GLU A 36 1.03 2.95 8.07
N GLY A 37 0.94 2.43 6.84
CA GLY A 37 1.75 2.92 5.71
C GLY A 37 1.41 4.37 5.35
N ARG A 38 0.13 4.70 5.26
CA ARG A 38 -0.35 6.07 5.01
C ARG A 38 0.11 7.03 6.10
N ARG A 39 0.00 6.64 7.38
CA ARG A 39 0.42 7.46 8.52
C ARG A 39 1.94 7.69 8.53
N SER A 40 2.73 6.64 8.28
CA SER A 40 4.19 6.71 8.24
C SER A 40 4.67 7.66 7.13
N PHE A 41 4.13 7.52 5.92
CA PHE A 41 4.46 8.44 4.82
C PHE A 41 3.96 9.87 5.08
N GLY A 42 2.78 10.02 5.69
CA GLY A 42 2.26 11.31 6.14
C GLY A 42 3.17 11.99 7.17
N SER A 43 3.77 11.21 8.07
CA SER A 43 4.75 11.68 9.06
C SER A 43 5.97 12.30 8.39
N ILE A 44 6.53 11.68 7.34
CA ILE A 44 7.65 12.24 6.56
C ILE A 44 7.32 13.66 6.11
N THR A 45 6.17 13.87 5.47
CA THR A 45 5.79 15.22 5.00
C THR A 45 5.54 16.21 6.14
N THR A 46 5.01 15.75 7.26
CA THR A 46 4.67 16.61 8.41
C THR A 46 5.93 17.08 9.11
N VAL A 47 6.85 16.15 9.41
CA VAL A 47 8.12 16.46 10.06
C VAL A 47 9.02 17.28 9.12
N SER A 48 9.03 16.99 7.81
CA SER A 48 9.74 17.85 6.84
C SER A 48 9.24 19.30 6.85
N ARG A 49 7.94 19.53 7.00
CA ARG A 49 7.39 20.90 7.15
C ARG A 49 7.83 21.54 8.46
N ASP A 50 7.92 20.79 9.55
CA ASP A 50 8.38 21.33 10.83
C ASP A 50 9.87 21.71 10.78
N ILE A 51 10.72 20.87 10.18
CA ILE A 51 12.14 21.19 9.95
C ILE A 51 12.27 22.43 9.05
N ALA A 52 11.50 22.50 7.95
CA ALA A 52 11.51 23.68 7.08
C ALA A 52 11.09 24.94 7.85
N ARG A 53 10.01 24.88 8.63
CA ARG A 53 9.55 25.98 9.49
C ARG A 53 10.62 26.43 10.48
N GLN A 54 11.30 25.49 11.14
CA GLN A 54 12.40 25.77 12.07
C GLN A 54 13.58 26.42 11.34
N ALA A 55 13.93 25.94 10.15
CA ALA A 55 15.00 26.53 9.36
C ALA A 55 14.68 27.97 8.92
N PHE A 56 13.44 28.27 8.51
CA PHE A 56 13.04 29.65 8.20
C PHE A 56 13.08 30.59 9.41
N GLY A 57 12.85 30.08 10.62
CA GLY A 57 12.85 30.88 11.85
C GLY A 57 14.21 31.01 12.53
N TRP A 58 15.06 29.99 12.46
CA TRP A 58 16.29 29.91 13.25
C TRP A 58 17.57 30.09 12.44
N PHE A 59 17.55 29.80 11.13
CA PHE A 59 18.74 30.05 10.31
C PHE A 59 18.98 31.55 10.20
N ARG A 60 20.24 31.93 9.99
CA ARG A 60 20.61 33.33 9.77
C ARG A 60 19.83 33.89 8.58
N GLN A 61 19.37 35.13 8.69
CA GLN A 61 18.60 35.77 7.61
C GLN A 61 19.39 35.90 6.30
N ASP A 62 20.72 36.00 6.39
CA ASP A 62 21.63 36.08 5.25
C ASP A 62 21.82 34.72 4.55
N ASP A 63 21.50 33.61 5.22
CA ASP A 63 21.70 32.26 4.72
C ASP A 63 20.47 31.79 3.92
N ALA A 64 20.21 32.46 2.79
CA ALA A 64 19.16 32.06 1.85
C ALA A 64 19.50 30.74 1.15
N ASP A 65 20.78 30.48 0.89
CA ASP A 65 21.25 29.26 0.24
C ASP A 65 21.03 28.03 1.13
N GLY A 66 21.40 28.07 2.40
CA GLY A 66 21.20 26.97 3.34
C GLY A 66 19.73 26.57 3.50
N ARG A 67 18.83 27.55 3.59
CA ARG A 67 17.37 27.32 3.63
C ARG A 67 16.85 26.67 2.35
N SER A 68 17.27 27.17 1.18
CA SER A 68 16.90 26.61 -0.12
C SER A 68 17.41 25.17 -0.28
N ARG A 69 18.68 24.93 0.07
CA ARG A 69 19.31 23.60 0.04
C ARG A 69 18.58 22.62 0.95
N LEU A 70 18.32 22.99 2.20
CA LEU A 70 17.58 22.16 3.13
C LEU A 70 16.17 21.82 2.57
N GLY A 71 15.46 22.82 2.04
CA GLY A 71 14.15 22.63 1.41
C GLY A 71 14.20 21.62 0.26
N ARG A 72 15.19 21.73 -0.64
CA ARG A 72 15.39 20.78 -1.75
C ARG A 72 15.64 19.36 -1.23
N TRP A 73 16.48 19.19 -0.22
CA TRP A 73 16.77 17.88 0.38
C TRP A 73 15.58 17.27 1.13
N LEU A 74 14.75 18.09 1.79
CA LEU A 74 13.50 17.64 2.43
C LEU A 74 12.47 17.14 1.41
N VAL A 75 12.36 17.81 0.25
CA VAL A 75 11.52 17.35 -0.87
C VAL A 75 12.12 16.08 -1.49
N ALA A 76 13.43 16.05 -1.70
CA ALA A 76 14.13 14.90 -2.24
C ALA A 76 13.92 13.66 -1.38
N LEU A 77 14.02 13.76 -0.05
CA LEU A 77 13.78 12.63 0.86
C LEU A 77 12.43 11.95 0.59
N GLY A 78 11.35 12.73 0.49
CA GLY A 78 10.01 12.17 0.21
C GLY A 78 9.92 11.45 -1.13
N ARG A 79 10.59 11.98 -2.17
CA ARG A 79 10.64 11.38 -3.51
C ARG A 79 11.50 10.12 -3.53
N VAL A 80 12.69 10.18 -2.93
CA VAL A 80 13.62 9.05 -2.81
C VAL A 80 12.98 7.90 -2.05
N THR A 81 12.35 8.18 -0.90
CA THR A 81 11.64 7.14 -0.15
C THR A 81 10.53 6.49 -0.96
N MET A 82 9.76 7.27 -1.73
CA MET A 82 8.71 6.72 -2.59
C MET A 82 9.29 5.78 -3.66
N VAL A 83 10.34 6.20 -4.36
CA VAL A 83 10.98 5.40 -5.41
C VAL A 83 11.63 4.14 -4.80
N HIS A 84 12.32 4.30 -3.67
CA HIS A 84 12.97 3.21 -2.95
C HIS A 84 11.97 2.12 -2.55
N LEU A 85 10.77 2.49 -2.10
CA LEU A 85 9.73 1.52 -1.68
C LEU A 85 8.98 0.88 -2.86
N ARG A 86 8.98 1.49 -4.05
CA ARG A 86 8.19 1.02 -5.20
C ARG A 86 9.00 0.25 -6.24
N GLU A 87 10.33 0.36 -6.26
CA GLU A 87 11.26 -0.28 -7.22
C GLU A 87 10.97 -0.07 -8.73
N GLU A 88 9.88 0.59 -9.11
CA GLU A 88 9.40 0.70 -10.49
C GLU A 88 9.94 1.91 -11.26
N HIS A 89 10.39 2.97 -10.56
CA HIS A 89 10.67 4.28 -11.18
C HIS A 89 12.17 4.60 -11.18
N SER A 90 12.64 5.27 -12.24
CA SER A 90 14.02 5.77 -12.31
C SER A 90 14.22 6.91 -11.31
N MET A 91 15.05 6.67 -10.29
CA MET A 91 15.39 7.67 -9.28
C MET A 91 15.93 8.98 -9.88
N LYS A 92 16.66 8.88 -11.01
CA LYS A 92 17.21 10.04 -11.72
C LYS A 92 16.13 10.94 -12.33
N GLU A 93 15.02 10.35 -12.78
CA GLU A 93 13.92 11.09 -13.40
C GLU A 93 13.10 11.84 -12.35
N GLU A 94 12.76 11.19 -11.24
CA GLU A 94 11.99 11.79 -10.14
C GLU A 94 12.73 12.94 -9.42
N LEU A 95 14.07 12.89 -9.39
CA LEU A 95 14.88 13.93 -8.75
C LEU A 95 15.28 15.07 -9.68
N ARG A 96 14.92 14.99 -10.98
CA ARG A 96 15.27 16.00 -11.97
C ARG A 96 14.59 17.33 -11.61
N GLY A 97 15.41 18.37 -11.42
CA GLY A 97 14.93 19.71 -11.06
C GLY A 97 14.70 19.94 -9.56
N VAL A 98 14.83 18.91 -8.71
CA VAL A 98 14.85 19.05 -7.25
C VAL A 98 16.28 19.17 -6.73
N LEU A 99 17.16 18.28 -7.19
CA LEU A 99 18.57 18.25 -6.83
C LEU A 99 19.45 18.59 -8.03
N GLN A 100 20.67 19.05 -7.76
CA GLN A 100 21.68 19.26 -8.79
C GLN A 100 22.10 17.90 -9.38
N PRO A 101 22.55 17.84 -10.65
CA PRO A 101 22.92 16.57 -11.29
C PRO A 101 23.95 15.74 -10.50
N GLN A 102 24.92 16.42 -9.87
CA GLN A 102 25.93 15.78 -9.00
C GLN A 102 25.32 15.20 -7.73
N GLU A 103 24.36 15.92 -7.11
CA GLU A 103 23.63 15.45 -5.92
C GLU A 103 22.77 14.22 -6.26
N VAL A 104 22.14 14.19 -7.45
CA VAL A 104 21.34 13.05 -7.92
C VAL A 104 22.21 11.80 -8.12
N GLU A 105 23.41 11.96 -8.69
CA GLU A 105 24.35 10.85 -8.87
C GLU A 105 24.86 10.31 -7.53
N ALA A 106 25.12 11.18 -6.56
CA ALA A 106 25.48 10.78 -5.21
C ALA A 106 24.36 9.98 -4.51
N VAL A 107 23.11 10.41 -4.65
CA VAL A 107 21.95 9.68 -4.10
C VAL A 107 21.79 8.31 -4.78
N THR A 108 21.94 8.26 -6.10
CA THR A 108 21.75 7.02 -6.89
C THR A 108 22.87 6.01 -6.64
N SER A 109 24.08 6.47 -6.34
CA SER A 109 25.23 5.61 -6.04
C SER A 109 25.29 5.13 -4.58
N ALA A 110 24.46 5.71 -3.70
CA ALA A 110 24.40 5.31 -2.29
C ALA A 110 23.78 3.90 -2.13
N VAL A 111 24.33 3.12 -1.20
CA VAL A 111 23.79 1.79 -0.84
C VAL A 111 22.35 1.92 -0.33
N HIS A 112 22.08 2.95 0.47
CA HIS A 112 20.75 3.24 0.99
C HIS A 112 20.36 4.71 0.72
N PRO A 113 19.67 4.99 -0.41
CA PRO A 113 19.38 6.35 -0.85
C PRO A 113 18.60 7.21 0.18
N PRO A 114 17.55 6.71 0.87
CA PRO A 114 16.85 7.51 1.89
C PRO A 114 17.76 7.91 3.06
N SER A 115 18.63 7.01 3.53
CA SER A 115 19.58 7.32 4.61
C SER A 115 20.64 8.32 4.18
N PHE A 116 21.02 8.32 2.91
CA PHE A 116 21.93 9.34 2.38
C PHE A 116 21.28 10.73 2.41
N CYS A 117 20.01 10.85 2.01
CA CYS A 117 19.26 12.10 2.13
C CYS A 117 19.17 12.60 3.59
N LEU A 118 18.91 11.70 4.55
CA LEU A 118 18.88 12.03 5.98
C LEU A 118 20.23 12.56 6.47
N GLN A 119 21.34 11.92 6.08
CA GLN A 119 22.68 12.39 6.41
C GLN A 119 22.97 13.80 5.85
N MET A 120 22.54 14.07 4.62
CA MET A 120 22.69 15.40 4.01
C MET A 120 21.87 16.46 4.75
N ILE A 121 20.65 16.13 5.17
CA ILE A 121 19.81 17.02 6.00
C ILE A 121 20.52 17.35 7.32
N THR A 122 21.04 16.33 8.04
CA THR A 122 21.79 16.54 9.28
C THR A 122 23.03 17.40 9.07
N TRP A 123 23.78 17.17 7.99
CA TRP A 123 24.98 17.93 7.67
C TRP A 123 24.67 19.41 7.41
N ILE A 124 23.59 19.71 6.68
CA ILE A 124 23.14 21.10 6.44
C ILE A 124 22.75 21.78 7.76
N ILE A 125 22.01 21.09 8.63
CA ILE A 125 21.60 21.64 9.94
C ILE A 125 22.82 21.94 10.83
N ARG A 126 23.82 21.05 10.84
CA ARG A 126 25.04 21.24 11.64
C ARG A 126 25.92 22.39 11.13
N THR A 127 25.92 22.63 9.82
CA THR A 127 26.76 23.68 9.20
C THR A 127 26.08 25.06 9.16
N ALA A 128 24.80 25.15 9.53
CA ALA A 128 24.03 26.40 9.55
C ALA A 128 24.43 27.42 10.64
N GLY A 129 25.43 27.10 11.48
CA GLY A 129 25.93 28.01 12.52
C GLY A 129 24.95 28.25 13.67
N LEU A 130 24.11 27.28 13.98
CA LEU A 130 23.11 27.34 15.05
C LEU A 130 23.74 27.06 16.44
N PRO A 131 23.16 27.60 17.53
CA PRO A 131 23.52 27.20 18.88
C PRO A 131 23.15 25.73 19.14
N GLN A 132 23.91 25.07 20.01
CA GLN A 132 23.80 23.63 20.26
C GLN A 132 22.39 23.17 20.69
N GLU A 133 21.70 23.98 21.51
CA GLU A 133 20.31 23.70 21.93
C GLU A 133 19.35 23.57 20.75
N LEU A 134 19.48 24.42 19.73
CA LEU A 134 18.62 24.35 18.54
C LEU A 134 18.98 23.18 17.64
N ILE A 135 20.27 22.84 17.55
CA ILE A 135 20.74 21.66 16.80
C ILE A 135 20.12 20.40 17.40
N ILE A 136 20.12 20.25 18.72
CA ILE A 136 19.52 19.09 19.41
C ILE A 136 18.02 18.98 19.08
N ARG A 137 17.27 20.09 19.17
CA ARG A 137 15.83 20.11 18.83
C ARG A 137 15.56 19.76 17.36
N MET A 138 16.40 20.21 16.44
CA MET A 138 16.27 19.85 15.02
C MET A 138 16.63 18.38 14.78
N ASP A 139 17.62 17.84 15.50
CA ASP A 139 18.05 16.44 15.40
C ASP A 139 16.97 15.45 15.88
N GLU A 140 16.18 15.83 16.90
CA GLU A 140 14.97 15.09 17.30
C GLU A 140 13.98 14.94 16.13
N ASN A 141 13.79 16.00 15.34
CA ASN A 141 12.95 15.93 14.15
C ASN A 141 13.58 15.09 13.03
N VAL A 142 14.90 15.12 12.85
CA VAL A 142 15.57 14.22 11.89
C VAL A 142 15.44 12.76 12.33
N SER A 143 15.51 12.49 13.63
CA SER A 143 15.26 11.17 14.19
C SER A 143 13.84 10.70 13.89
N ARG A 144 12.83 11.57 14.04
CA ARG A 144 11.43 11.28 13.65
C ARG A 144 11.25 11.01 12.15
N LEU A 145 12.03 11.66 11.28
CA LEU A 145 12.06 11.33 9.84
C LEU A 145 12.63 9.93 9.61
N THR A 146 13.71 9.60 10.32
CA THR A 146 14.36 8.28 10.26
C THR A 146 13.37 7.19 10.67
N ASP A 147 12.69 7.36 11.80
CA ASP A 147 11.66 6.43 12.27
C ASP A 147 10.53 6.23 11.25
N ALA A 148 10.11 7.31 10.57
CA ALA A 148 9.06 7.24 9.57
C ALA A 148 9.50 6.49 8.29
N VAL A 149 10.76 6.65 7.88
CA VAL A 149 11.34 5.90 6.76
C VAL A 149 11.48 4.42 7.13
N SER A 150 12.03 4.12 8.30
CA SER A 150 12.17 2.74 8.80
C SER A 150 10.83 2.06 9.03
N ALA A 151 9.79 2.80 9.43
CA ALA A 151 8.43 2.26 9.51
C ALA A 151 7.90 1.84 8.13
N CYS A 152 8.14 2.64 7.08
CA CYS A 152 7.77 2.27 5.72
C CYS A 152 8.49 1.00 5.25
N GLU A 153 9.80 0.89 5.50
CA GLU A 153 10.59 -0.30 5.17
C GLU A 153 10.12 -1.53 5.94
N ARG A 154 9.81 -1.39 7.22
CA ARG A 154 9.25 -2.48 8.04
C ARG A 154 7.94 -2.97 7.43
N ILE A 155 7.03 -2.05 7.09
CA ILE A 155 5.73 -2.40 6.49
C ILE A 155 5.92 -3.12 5.16
N LEU A 156 6.91 -2.73 4.35
CA LEU A 156 7.21 -3.39 3.08
C LEU A 156 7.77 -4.81 3.31
N ASN A 157 8.78 -4.94 4.17
CA ASN A 157 9.54 -6.17 4.41
C ASN A 157 8.80 -7.20 5.28
N THR A 158 7.73 -6.80 5.97
CA THR A 158 6.90 -7.71 6.79
C THR A 158 5.53 -7.95 6.15
N PRO A 159 5.45 -8.80 5.10
CA PRO A 159 4.17 -9.15 4.52
C PRO A 159 3.31 -9.95 5.51
N ILE A 160 1.98 -9.83 5.37
CA ILE A 160 1.02 -10.65 6.10
C ILE A 160 1.36 -12.13 5.85
N PRO A 161 1.37 -13.01 6.88
CA PRO A 161 1.76 -14.40 6.73
C PRO A 161 1.07 -15.09 5.54
N LEU A 162 1.86 -15.65 4.63
CA LEU A 162 1.35 -16.25 3.38
C LEU A 162 0.44 -17.45 3.62
N SER A 163 0.59 -18.15 4.75
CA SER A 163 -0.33 -19.23 5.14
C SER A 163 -1.75 -18.69 5.30
N TYR A 164 -1.91 -17.57 5.99
CA TYR A 164 -3.21 -16.96 6.26
C TYR A 164 -3.95 -16.56 4.98
N THR A 165 -3.25 -15.91 4.04
CA THR A 165 -3.82 -15.50 2.76
C THR A 165 -4.14 -16.70 1.87
N ARG A 166 -3.26 -17.71 1.79
CA ARG A 166 -3.47 -18.92 0.97
C ARG A 166 -4.62 -19.79 1.49
N HIS A 167 -4.72 -20.01 2.80
CA HIS A 167 -5.80 -20.82 3.37
C HIS A 167 -7.16 -20.15 3.18
N THR A 168 -7.26 -18.84 3.47
CA THR A 168 -8.49 -18.07 3.28
C THR A 168 -8.92 -18.06 1.81
N ALA A 169 -7.98 -17.88 0.88
CA ALA A 169 -8.27 -17.89 -0.55
C ALA A 169 -8.74 -19.26 -1.05
N ARG A 170 -8.06 -20.36 -0.67
CA ARG A 170 -8.47 -21.72 -1.03
C ARG A 170 -9.85 -22.06 -0.47
N PHE A 171 -10.14 -21.67 0.76
CA PHE A 171 -11.44 -21.88 1.39
C PHE A 171 -12.55 -21.09 0.69
N LEU A 172 -12.32 -19.80 0.41
CA LEU A 172 -13.25 -18.97 -0.36
C LEU A 172 -13.51 -19.55 -1.76
N MET A 173 -12.45 -19.97 -2.45
CA MET A 173 -12.53 -20.58 -3.78
C MET A 173 -13.34 -21.87 -3.77
N ALA A 174 -13.05 -22.78 -2.84
CA ALA A 174 -13.82 -24.01 -2.69
C ALA A 174 -15.29 -23.71 -2.37
N TRP A 175 -15.57 -22.74 -1.50
CA TRP A 175 -16.93 -22.34 -1.14
C TRP A 175 -17.70 -21.77 -2.35
N LEU A 176 -17.08 -20.88 -3.13
CA LEU A 176 -17.68 -20.31 -4.35
C LEU A 176 -17.93 -21.38 -5.44
N VAL A 177 -17.08 -22.40 -5.54
CA VAL A 177 -17.27 -23.52 -6.47
C VAL A 177 -18.38 -24.45 -6.00
N CYS A 178 -18.50 -24.72 -4.70
CA CYS A 178 -19.56 -25.58 -4.15
C CYS A 178 -20.95 -24.92 -4.13
N LEU A 179 -21.00 -23.59 -4.03
CA LEU A 179 -22.23 -22.80 -3.96
C LEU A 179 -23.26 -23.09 -5.07
N PRO A 180 -22.92 -23.06 -6.39
CA PRO A 180 -23.89 -23.33 -7.45
C PRO A 180 -24.47 -24.75 -7.40
N PHE A 181 -23.69 -25.76 -6.99
CA PHE A 181 -24.17 -27.13 -6.91
C PHE A 181 -25.17 -27.34 -5.77
N SER A 182 -25.00 -26.62 -4.66
CA SER A 182 -25.93 -26.70 -3.53
C SER A 182 -27.27 -26.01 -3.80
N LEU A 183 -27.23 -24.91 -4.56
CA LEU A 183 -28.41 -24.13 -4.91
C LEU A 183 -29.17 -24.72 -6.12
N TRP A 184 -28.58 -25.71 -6.80
CA TRP A 184 -29.20 -26.40 -7.93
C TRP A 184 -30.57 -27.01 -7.55
N SER A 185 -30.68 -27.59 -6.35
CA SER A 185 -31.89 -28.25 -5.88
C SER A 185 -33.07 -27.29 -5.63
N TYR A 186 -32.77 -25.99 -5.42
CA TYR A 186 -33.77 -24.96 -5.13
C TYR A 186 -34.09 -24.10 -6.36
N CYS A 187 -33.08 -23.83 -7.19
CA CYS A 187 -33.20 -22.91 -8.33
C CYS A 187 -33.31 -23.62 -9.70
N GLY A 188 -32.97 -24.91 -9.80
CA GLY A 188 -33.02 -25.69 -11.03
C GLY A 188 -32.33 -25.03 -12.24
N LEU A 189 -32.90 -25.19 -13.43
CA LEU A 189 -32.41 -24.61 -14.70
C LEU A 189 -32.43 -23.08 -14.75
N ALA A 190 -33.17 -22.40 -13.84
CA ALA A 190 -33.15 -20.94 -13.74
C ALA A 190 -31.78 -20.38 -13.33
N MET A 191 -30.91 -21.25 -12.80
CA MET A 191 -29.51 -20.91 -12.57
C MET A 191 -28.73 -20.84 -13.90
N VAL A 192 -28.86 -21.80 -14.81
CA VAL A 192 -28.10 -21.80 -16.09
C VAL A 192 -28.66 -20.80 -17.10
N THR A 193 -29.98 -20.61 -17.12
CA THR A 193 -30.64 -19.64 -17.98
C THR A 193 -30.85 -18.36 -17.20
N GLY A 194 -29.94 -17.39 -17.33
CA GLY A 194 -30.20 -16.02 -16.92
C GLY A 194 -31.36 -15.44 -17.73
N ARG A 195 -32.60 -15.81 -17.39
CA ARG A 195 -33.81 -15.16 -17.88
C ARG A 195 -34.12 -14.02 -16.92
N TRP A 196 -33.37 -12.94 -17.07
CA TRP A 196 -33.70 -11.66 -16.47
C TRP A 196 -34.95 -11.13 -17.19
N GLY A 197 -36.12 -11.28 -16.56
CA GLY A 197 -37.36 -10.59 -16.91
C GLY A 197 -38.13 -11.09 -18.15
N PRO A 198 -39.47 -10.95 -18.17
CA PRO A 198 -40.28 -11.19 -19.36
C PRO A 198 -40.25 -9.93 -20.25
N GLY A 199 -39.21 -9.77 -21.08
CA GLY A 199 -39.23 -8.73 -22.11
C GLY A 199 -37.90 -8.51 -22.82
N GLY A 200 -37.88 -8.74 -24.15
CA GLY A 200 -36.88 -8.19 -25.07
C GLY A 200 -35.67 -9.08 -25.33
N GLY A 201 -35.54 -9.56 -26.57
CA GLY A 201 -34.51 -10.51 -26.98
C GLY A 201 -33.09 -9.96 -27.13
N GLY A 202 -32.14 -10.89 -27.18
CA GLY A 202 -30.76 -10.64 -27.61
C GLY A 202 -29.72 -11.27 -26.68
N LEU A 203 -28.99 -12.26 -27.20
CA LEU A 203 -27.72 -12.81 -26.67
C LEU A 203 -27.81 -13.60 -25.34
N GLY A 204 -28.60 -14.68 -25.34
CA GLY A 204 -28.56 -15.70 -24.30
C GLY A 204 -27.50 -16.76 -24.58
N GLY A 205 -26.44 -16.82 -23.76
CA GLY A 205 -25.46 -17.90 -23.91
C GLY A 205 -24.28 -17.99 -22.95
N TRP A 206 -24.17 -17.23 -21.85
CA TRP A 206 -23.00 -17.31 -20.96
C TRP A 206 -23.32 -17.02 -19.47
N GLY A 207 -24.45 -17.55 -18.96
CA GLY A 207 -25.04 -17.09 -17.70
C GLY A 207 -24.32 -17.46 -16.39
N PHE A 208 -23.57 -18.57 -16.29
CA PHE A 208 -22.99 -18.99 -14.99
C PHE A 208 -21.52 -19.41 -15.02
N ILE A 209 -21.06 -20.08 -16.08
CA ILE A 209 -19.62 -20.40 -16.22
C ILE A 209 -18.80 -19.11 -16.28
N CYS A 210 -19.34 -18.05 -16.92
CA CYS A 210 -18.69 -16.75 -16.97
C CYS A 210 -18.71 -16.04 -15.60
N MET A 211 -19.74 -16.21 -14.76
CA MET A 211 -19.82 -15.49 -13.47
C MET A 211 -18.97 -16.15 -12.37
N SER A 212 -18.93 -17.48 -12.29
CA SER A 212 -17.98 -18.18 -11.42
C SER A 212 -16.54 -18.02 -11.93
N ALA A 213 -16.27 -18.13 -13.24
CA ALA A 213 -14.92 -17.89 -13.76
C ALA A 213 -14.50 -16.42 -13.60
N CYS A 214 -15.39 -15.45 -13.80
CA CYS A 214 -15.10 -14.03 -13.62
C CYS A 214 -14.96 -13.66 -12.14
N MET A 215 -15.79 -14.16 -11.22
CA MET A 215 -15.59 -13.95 -9.77
C MET A 215 -14.32 -14.62 -9.26
N VAL A 216 -13.96 -15.79 -9.78
CA VAL A 216 -12.69 -16.46 -9.50
C VAL A 216 -11.51 -15.66 -10.06
N HIS A 217 -11.59 -15.17 -11.30
CA HIS A 217 -10.53 -14.41 -11.95
C HIS A 217 -10.35 -13.00 -11.37
N VAL A 218 -11.44 -12.39 -10.87
CA VAL A 218 -11.44 -11.13 -10.11
C VAL A 218 -10.92 -11.36 -8.69
N CYS A 219 -11.31 -12.44 -8.00
CA CYS A 219 -10.75 -12.78 -6.69
C CYS A 219 -9.25 -13.09 -6.75
N ILE A 220 -8.77 -13.84 -7.76
CA ILE A 220 -7.34 -14.14 -7.92
C ILE A 220 -6.49 -12.88 -8.14
N ARG A 221 -7.06 -11.80 -8.71
CA ARG A 221 -6.35 -10.53 -8.88
C ARG A 221 -6.43 -9.60 -7.65
N VAL A 222 -7.36 -9.86 -6.73
CA VAL A 222 -7.59 -9.04 -5.52
C VAL A 222 -6.94 -9.68 -4.28
N VAL A 223 -6.54 -10.95 -4.35
CA VAL A 223 -5.74 -11.64 -3.32
C VAL A 223 -4.26 -11.63 -3.66
#